data_AF-A0ABD0XY47-F1
#
_entry.id   AF-A0ABD0XY47-F1
#
_cell.length_a   1.000
_cell.length_b   1.000
_cell.length_c   1.000
_cell.angle_alpha   90.00
_cell.angle_beta   90.00
_cell.angle_gamma   90.00
#
_symmetry.space_group_name_H-M   'P 1'
#
loop_
_entity.id
_entity.type
_entity.pdbx_description
1 polymer ?
#
loop_
_entity_poly.entity_id
_entity_poly.type
_entity_poly.pdbx_seq_one_letter_code
_entity_poly.pdbx_strand_id
1 'polypeptide(L)'
;MWYPPVRRTLVCLSRMYRCVEGLEFFNFYFQFFQSALDGEMFQIKHLLILREQIAPFQVDFTIKSMSLDFSKTKTAAIQLINKKFSLSSNNALLEFLLEGSPEVREQWLDSRKDVDRSLKASCESFIDHATRHLMGAQFMITVDKAENWTLKETLHEQPWVKAEILAELVQSATKSIKTNLTGLQTTMKLYLANRDTEFILYRPIKNNVIGCFTRLQHLIFSGGYTQEEQSLIGCPTPEQVSILLSSVSLVAPSP
;
A
#
# COMPACT_ATOMS: atom_id res chain seq x y z
N MET A 1 1.89 -45.41 1.60
CA MET A 1 0.43 -45.20 1.68
C MET A 1 0.20 -43.83 2.31
N TRP A 2 -0.10 -42.79 1.52
CA TRP A 2 -0.25 -41.42 2.04
C TRP A 2 -1.57 -41.30 2.82
N TYR A 3 -1.50 -40.79 4.05
CA TYR A 3 -2.62 -40.66 4.98
C TYR A 3 -3.73 -39.80 4.35
N PRO A 4 -4.96 -40.31 4.15
CA PRO A 4 -6.03 -39.60 3.44
C PRO A 4 -6.36 -38.19 4.01
N PRO A 5 -6.29 -37.94 5.33
CA PRO A 5 -6.40 -36.60 5.89
C PRO A 5 -5.31 -35.64 5.39
N VAL A 6 -4.04 -36.08 5.35
CA VAL A 6 -2.91 -35.25 4.88
C VAL A 6 -3.07 -34.88 3.41
N ARG A 7 -3.58 -35.79 2.57
CA ARG A 7 -3.87 -35.47 1.16
C ARG A 7 -4.96 -34.41 1.03
N ARG A 8 -6.01 -34.47 1.85
CA ARG A 8 -7.09 -33.48 1.84
C ARG A 8 -6.59 -32.12 2.34
N THR A 9 -5.79 -32.11 3.41
CA THR A 9 -5.17 -30.89 3.94
C THR A 9 -4.21 -30.25 2.93
N LEU A 10 -3.38 -31.03 2.23
CA LEU A 10 -2.51 -30.53 1.16
C LEU A 10 -3.28 -30.02 -0.06
N VAL A 11 -4.44 -30.62 -0.38
CA VAL A 11 -5.31 -30.11 -1.47
C VAL A 11 -6.01 -28.81 -1.05
N CYS A 12 -6.44 -28.70 0.19
CA CYS A 12 -6.97 -27.45 0.75
C CYS A 12 -5.89 -26.37 0.81
N LEU A 13 -4.69 -26.69 1.30
CA LEU A 13 -3.54 -25.78 1.35
C LEU A 13 -3.08 -25.37 -0.05
N SER A 14 -2.97 -26.28 -1.01
CA SER A 14 -2.60 -25.94 -2.40
C SER A 14 -3.67 -25.10 -3.12
N ARG A 15 -4.95 -25.28 -2.79
CA ARG A 15 -6.02 -24.40 -3.28
C ARG A 15 -5.96 -23.02 -2.62
N MET A 16 -5.72 -22.95 -1.31
CA MET A 16 -5.52 -21.70 -0.59
C MET A 16 -4.27 -20.96 -1.05
N TYR A 17 -3.16 -21.67 -1.28
CA TYR A 17 -1.90 -21.11 -1.75
C TYR A 17 -2.02 -20.59 -3.18
N ARG A 18 -2.78 -21.26 -4.06
CA ARG A 18 -3.14 -20.72 -5.39
C ARG A 18 -4.09 -19.52 -5.33
N CYS A 19 -4.90 -19.38 -4.28
CA CYS A 19 -5.64 -18.15 -4.01
C CYS A 19 -4.73 -17.01 -3.52
N VAL A 20 -3.59 -17.32 -2.90
CA VAL A 20 -2.59 -16.34 -2.44
C VAL A 20 -1.62 -15.95 -3.58
N GLU A 21 -1.17 -16.89 -4.41
CA GLU A 21 -0.38 -16.63 -5.62
C GLU A 21 -1.22 -16.00 -6.75
N GLY A 22 -2.55 -16.13 -6.67
CA GLY A 22 -3.51 -15.49 -7.56
C GLY A 22 -3.73 -14.01 -7.24
N LEU A 23 -2.68 -13.22 -7.01
CA LEU A 23 -2.78 -11.75 -7.03
C LEU A 23 -3.14 -11.21 -8.44
N GLU A 24 -3.07 -12.05 -9.48
CA GLU A 24 -3.63 -11.74 -10.80
C GLU A 24 -5.16 -11.89 -10.89
N PHE A 25 -5.83 -12.53 -9.92
CA PHE A 25 -7.30 -12.55 -9.83
C PHE A 25 -7.89 -11.17 -9.45
N PHE A 26 -7.06 -10.27 -8.93
CA PHE A 26 -7.48 -8.94 -8.50
C PHE A 26 -7.98 -8.07 -9.67
N ASN A 27 -7.36 -8.22 -10.84
CA ASN A 27 -7.76 -7.50 -12.05
C ASN A 27 -9.12 -7.97 -12.60
N PHE A 28 -9.49 -9.24 -12.41
CA PHE A 28 -10.77 -9.78 -12.87
C PHE A 28 -11.95 -9.33 -11.99
N TYR A 29 -11.73 -9.22 -10.66
CA TYR A 29 -12.75 -8.71 -9.75
C TYR A 29 -12.86 -7.18 -9.72
N PHE A 30 -11.89 -6.45 -10.27
CA PHE A 30 -11.99 -4.98 -10.42
C PHE A 30 -13.23 -4.56 -11.22
N GLN A 31 -13.75 -5.45 -12.07
CA GLN A 31 -14.99 -5.24 -12.82
C GLN A 31 -16.27 -5.40 -11.97
N PHE A 32 -16.18 -6.04 -10.80
CA PHE A 32 -17.27 -6.21 -9.83
C PHE A 32 -17.25 -5.18 -8.70
N PHE A 33 -16.11 -4.54 -8.43
CA PHE A 33 -15.99 -3.53 -7.38
C PHE A 33 -16.44 -2.15 -7.87
N GLN A 34 -17.27 -1.47 -7.08
CA GLN A 34 -17.81 -0.15 -7.42
C GLN A 34 -16.74 0.95 -7.38
N SER A 35 -15.64 0.75 -6.63
CA SER A 35 -14.49 1.65 -6.57
C SER A 35 -13.18 0.90 -6.30
N ALA A 36 -12.04 1.53 -6.61
CA ALA A 36 -10.71 0.98 -6.30
C ALA A 36 -10.49 0.77 -4.78
N LEU A 37 -11.14 1.58 -3.93
CA LEU A 37 -11.09 1.46 -2.46
C LEU A 37 -11.81 0.20 -1.97
N ASP A 38 -12.88 -0.23 -2.67
CA ASP A 38 -13.58 -1.47 -2.34
C ASP A 38 -12.70 -2.70 -2.56
N GLY A 39 -11.87 -2.68 -3.61
CA GLY A 39 -10.89 -3.75 -3.87
C GLY A 39 -9.87 -3.86 -2.74
N GLU A 40 -9.26 -2.76 -2.32
CA GLU A 40 -8.30 -2.73 -1.21
C GLU A 40 -8.96 -3.17 0.11
N MET A 41 -10.18 -2.73 0.41
CA MET A 41 -10.94 -3.21 1.58
C MET A 41 -11.29 -4.68 1.53
N PHE A 42 -11.66 -5.19 0.36
CA PHE A 42 -11.85 -6.62 0.17
C PHE A 42 -10.57 -7.39 0.49
N GLN A 43 -9.42 -6.94 0.00
CA GLN A 43 -8.13 -7.56 0.29
C GLN A 43 -7.82 -7.57 1.79
N ILE A 44 -7.94 -6.42 2.45
CA ILE A 44 -7.67 -6.30 3.89
C ILE A 44 -8.59 -7.23 4.69
N LYS A 45 -9.89 -7.29 4.36
CA LYS A 45 -10.84 -8.21 4.99
C LYS A 45 -10.39 -9.66 4.86
N HIS A 46 -9.99 -10.09 3.66
CA HIS A 46 -9.59 -11.48 3.42
C HIS A 46 -8.24 -11.81 4.07
N LEU A 47 -7.31 -10.87 4.14
CA LEU A 47 -6.05 -11.04 4.87
C LEU A 47 -6.28 -11.11 6.40
N LEU A 48 -7.21 -10.33 6.95
CA LEU A 48 -7.60 -10.42 8.36
C LEU A 48 -8.23 -11.78 8.68
N ILE A 49 -9.14 -12.26 7.82
CA ILE A 49 -9.73 -13.60 7.96
C ILE A 49 -8.62 -14.66 7.88
N LEU A 50 -7.73 -14.58 6.88
CA LEU A 50 -6.64 -15.53 6.71
C LEU A 50 -5.71 -15.55 7.94
N ARG A 51 -5.36 -14.38 8.47
CA ARG A 51 -4.57 -14.22 9.71
C ARG A 51 -5.22 -14.92 10.90
N GLU A 52 -6.53 -14.78 11.06
CA GLU A 52 -7.28 -15.45 12.14
C GLU A 52 -7.31 -16.97 11.93
N GLN A 53 -7.51 -17.43 10.70
CA GLN A 53 -7.56 -18.86 10.37
C GLN A 53 -6.20 -19.55 10.52
N ILE A 54 -5.08 -18.85 10.33
CA ILE A 54 -3.73 -19.43 10.53
C ILE A 54 -3.23 -19.33 11.98
N ALA A 55 -3.84 -18.49 12.83
CA ALA A 55 -3.47 -18.30 14.23
C ALA A 55 -3.46 -19.58 15.10
N PRO A 56 -4.33 -20.59 14.92
CA PRO A 56 -4.28 -21.83 15.70
C PRO A 56 -3.17 -22.81 15.27
N PHE A 57 -2.50 -22.60 14.13
CA PHE A 57 -1.54 -23.56 13.55
C PHE A 57 -0.07 -23.22 13.87
N GLN A 58 0.21 -22.72 15.08
CA GLN A 58 1.48 -22.09 15.49
C GLN A 58 2.76 -22.96 15.36
N VAL A 59 2.64 -24.25 15.06
CA VAL A 59 3.76 -25.21 15.06
C VAL A 59 4.11 -25.76 13.66
N ASP A 60 3.21 -25.68 12.67
CA ASP A 60 3.32 -26.51 11.45
C ASP A 60 3.68 -25.74 10.16
N PHE A 61 3.84 -24.41 10.20
CA PHE A 61 4.05 -23.59 8.99
C PHE A 61 5.50 -23.22 8.67
N THR A 62 6.50 -23.66 9.44
CA THR A 62 7.90 -23.58 9.02
C THR A 62 8.20 -24.71 8.03
N ILE A 63 7.59 -24.63 6.85
CA ILE A 63 7.86 -25.57 5.77
C ILE A 63 9.21 -25.19 5.19
N LYS A 64 10.14 -26.15 5.20
CA LYS A 64 11.42 -26.05 4.49
C LYS A 64 11.11 -26.03 2.98
N SER A 65 11.03 -24.85 2.37
CA SER A 65 10.96 -24.76 0.92
C SER A 65 12.40 -24.90 0.39
N MET A 66 12.64 -25.98 -0.36
CA MET A 66 13.86 -26.10 -1.14
C MET A 66 13.66 -25.29 -2.41
N SER A 67 14.23 -24.09 -2.46
CA SER A 67 14.34 -23.32 -3.69
C SER A 67 15.66 -23.67 -4.37
N LEU A 68 15.62 -23.96 -5.66
CA LEU A 68 16.82 -24.21 -6.45
C LEU A 68 17.36 -22.86 -6.91
N ASP A 69 18.54 -22.49 -6.40
CA ASP A 69 19.25 -21.29 -6.84
C ASP A 69 20.06 -21.62 -8.10
N PHE A 70 19.56 -21.16 -9.24
CA PHE A 70 20.21 -21.33 -10.54
C PHE A 70 21.24 -20.25 -10.84
N SER A 71 21.58 -19.36 -9.89
CA SER A 71 22.52 -18.26 -10.16
C SER A 71 23.91 -18.77 -10.54
N LYS A 72 24.38 -19.83 -9.89
CA LYS A 72 25.65 -20.51 -10.21
C LYS A 72 25.57 -21.26 -11.54
N THR A 73 24.48 -22.00 -11.77
CA THR A 73 24.19 -22.68 -13.04
C THR A 73 24.13 -21.73 -14.23
N LYS A 74 23.50 -20.56 -14.06
CA LYS A 74 23.40 -19.50 -15.08
C LYS A 74 24.76 -18.93 -15.41
N THR A 75 25.58 -18.66 -14.39
CA THR A 75 26.93 -18.13 -14.56
C THR A 75 27.82 -19.14 -15.29
N ALA A 76 27.79 -20.41 -14.88
CA ALA A 76 28.51 -21.50 -15.54
C ALA A 76 28.03 -21.75 -16.98
N ALA A 77 26.71 -21.67 -17.23
CA ALA A 77 26.14 -21.80 -18.58
C ALA A 77 26.53 -20.63 -19.50
N ILE A 78 26.52 -19.40 -19.00
CA ILE A 78 26.95 -18.21 -19.77
C ILE A 78 28.44 -18.31 -20.10
N GLN A 79 29.27 -18.78 -19.17
CA GLN A 79 30.69 -19.00 -19.42
C GLN A 79 30.93 -20.09 -20.49
N LEU A 80 30.12 -21.15 -20.50
CA LEU A 80 30.16 -22.21 -21.53
C LEU A 80 29.75 -21.69 -22.91
N ILE A 81 28.69 -20.87 -22.99
CA ILE A 81 28.21 -20.28 -24.25
C ILE A 81 29.19 -19.23 -24.78
N ASN A 82 29.75 -18.39 -23.90
CA ASN A 82 30.72 -17.36 -24.27
C ASN A 82 32.06 -17.96 -24.73
N LYS A 83 32.48 -19.09 -24.14
CA LYS A 83 33.61 -19.89 -24.63
C LYS A 83 33.16 -20.83 -25.77
N LYS A 84 32.59 -20.27 -26.84
CA LYS A 84 32.15 -20.92 -28.11
C LYS A 84 32.53 -22.41 -28.22
N PHE A 85 31.78 -23.34 -27.61
CA PHE A 85 31.95 -24.81 -27.67
C PHE A 85 33.37 -25.32 -27.98
N SER A 86 34.38 -24.67 -27.40
CA SER A 86 35.76 -24.94 -27.75
C SER A 86 36.14 -26.14 -26.91
N LEU A 87 36.13 -27.32 -27.53
CA LEU A 87 36.69 -28.57 -27.01
C LEU A 87 38.23 -28.48 -26.91
N SER A 88 38.75 -27.33 -26.50
CA SER A 88 40.12 -27.19 -26.04
C SER A 88 40.21 -27.84 -24.65
N SER A 89 41.30 -28.55 -24.38
CA SER A 89 41.47 -29.45 -23.23
C SER A 89 41.41 -28.80 -21.83
N ASN A 90 41.00 -27.53 -21.75
CA ASN A 90 40.77 -26.78 -20.52
C ASN A 90 39.25 -26.56 -20.31
N ASN A 91 38.58 -27.69 -20.07
CA ASN A 91 37.60 -27.96 -19.02
C ASN A 91 36.39 -27.02 -18.82
N ALA A 92 35.94 -26.21 -19.78
CA ALA A 92 34.70 -25.42 -19.60
C ALA A 92 33.43 -26.28 -19.42
N LEU A 93 33.37 -27.45 -20.06
CA LEU A 93 32.27 -28.41 -19.89
C LEU A 93 32.37 -29.16 -18.56
N LEU A 94 33.59 -29.55 -18.15
CA LEU A 94 33.85 -30.17 -16.85
C LEU A 94 33.57 -29.19 -15.71
N GLU A 95 33.97 -27.93 -15.83
CA GLU A 95 33.67 -26.81 -14.92
C GLU A 95 32.16 -26.58 -14.82
N PHE A 96 31.42 -26.62 -15.93
CA PHE A 96 29.95 -26.60 -15.90
C PHE A 96 29.34 -27.85 -15.23
N LEU A 97 29.88 -29.05 -15.44
CA LEU A 97 29.37 -30.26 -14.78
C LEU A 97 29.71 -30.30 -13.28
N LEU A 98 30.84 -29.71 -12.88
CA LEU A 98 31.30 -29.62 -11.49
C LEU A 98 30.59 -28.48 -10.72
N GLU A 99 30.42 -27.30 -11.33
CA GLU A 99 29.89 -26.10 -10.68
C GLU A 99 28.46 -25.72 -11.11
N GLY A 100 27.94 -26.33 -12.17
CA GLY A 100 26.59 -26.04 -12.69
C GLY A 100 25.46 -26.73 -11.93
N SER A 101 25.77 -27.53 -10.91
CA SER A 101 24.74 -28.10 -10.04
C SER A 101 23.98 -26.97 -9.32
N PRO A 102 22.64 -26.90 -9.44
CA PRO A 102 21.87 -25.85 -8.77
C PRO A 102 22.01 -26.02 -7.27
N GLU A 103 22.38 -24.96 -6.58
CA GLU A 103 22.55 -24.98 -5.13
C GLU A 103 21.17 -24.92 -4.49
N VAL A 104 20.91 -25.83 -3.55
CA VAL A 104 19.64 -25.82 -2.84
C VAL A 104 19.71 -24.80 -1.73
N ARG A 105 18.98 -23.68 -1.90
CA ARG A 105 18.82 -22.71 -0.82
C ARG A 105 17.61 -23.09 0.02
N GLU A 106 17.90 -23.33 1.29
CA GLU A 106 16.89 -23.55 2.32
C GLU A 106 16.31 -22.20 2.73
N GLN A 107 15.05 -21.95 2.38
CA GLN A 107 14.34 -20.76 2.84
C GLN A 107 13.28 -21.19 3.86
N TRP A 108 13.40 -20.66 5.07
CA TRP A 108 12.36 -20.78 6.09
C TRP A 108 11.21 -19.86 5.69
N LEU A 109 10.15 -20.43 5.11
CA LEU A 109 8.97 -19.68 4.69
C LEU A 109 7.97 -19.68 5.85
N ASP A 110 7.86 -18.56 6.55
CA ASP A 110 6.88 -18.37 7.62
C ASP A 110 5.62 -17.72 7.02
N SER A 111 4.65 -18.55 6.65
CA SER A 111 3.40 -18.10 6.04
C SER A 111 2.65 -17.09 6.91
N ARG A 112 2.82 -17.11 8.24
CA ARG A 112 2.21 -16.11 9.14
C ARG A 112 2.89 -14.76 8.95
N LYS A 113 4.21 -14.74 8.92
CA LYS A 113 4.98 -13.51 8.70
C LYS A 113 4.68 -12.89 7.33
N ASP A 114 4.47 -13.71 6.31
CA ASP A 114 4.13 -13.23 4.96
C ASP A 114 2.69 -12.68 4.88
N VAL A 115 1.73 -13.31 5.58
CA VAL A 115 0.36 -12.77 5.72
C VAL A 115 0.37 -11.46 6.50
N ASP A 116 1.07 -11.38 7.64
CA ASP A 116 1.19 -10.15 8.42
C ASP A 116 1.89 -9.03 7.62
N ARG A 117 2.93 -9.36 6.83
CA ARG A 117 3.60 -8.41 5.94
C ARG A 117 2.67 -7.90 4.85
N SER A 118 1.94 -8.80 4.18
CA SER A 118 0.99 -8.43 3.13
C SER A 118 -0.15 -7.60 3.70
N LEU A 119 -0.67 -7.97 4.88
CA LEU A 119 -1.71 -7.21 5.57
C LEU A 119 -1.23 -5.79 5.88
N LYS A 120 -0.04 -5.65 6.44
CA LYS A 120 0.55 -4.33 6.72
C LYS A 120 0.68 -3.50 5.44
N ALA A 121 1.23 -4.08 4.37
CA ALA A 121 1.40 -3.39 3.09
C ALA A 121 0.06 -2.96 2.47
N SER A 122 -0.96 -3.82 2.50
CA SER A 122 -2.31 -3.49 2.03
C SER A 122 -2.95 -2.38 2.86
N CYS A 123 -2.78 -2.40 4.20
CA CYS A 123 -3.25 -1.32 5.07
C CYS A 123 -2.55 0.02 4.74
N GLU A 124 -1.23 0.01 4.56
CA GLU A 124 -0.46 1.22 4.21
C GLU A 124 -0.89 1.78 2.84
N SER A 125 -1.04 0.92 1.83
CA SER A 125 -1.55 1.32 0.51
C SER A 125 -2.93 1.95 0.60
N PHE A 126 -3.86 1.30 1.32
CA PHE A 126 -5.21 1.81 1.50
C PHE A 126 -5.22 3.17 2.23
N ILE A 127 -4.44 3.31 3.31
CA ILE A 127 -4.38 4.56 4.07
C ILE A 127 -3.93 5.72 3.17
N ASP A 128 -2.90 5.51 2.36
CA ASP A 128 -2.38 6.51 1.44
C ASP A 128 -3.39 6.83 0.33
N HIS A 129 -3.95 5.80 -0.32
CA HIS A 129 -4.97 5.98 -1.35
C HIS A 129 -6.22 6.69 -0.83
N ALA A 130 -6.74 6.31 0.35
CA ALA A 130 -7.86 6.97 1.00
C ALA A 130 -7.54 8.43 1.34
N THR A 131 -6.32 8.72 1.81
CA THR A 131 -5.88 10.10 2.07
C THR A 131 -5.89 10.93 0.78
N ARG A 132 -5.32 10.40 -0.32
CA ARG A 132 -5.29 11.07 -1.62
C ARG A 132 -6.70 11.26 -2.22
N HIS A 133 -7.58 10.29 -2.01
CA HIS A 133 -8.98 10.35 -2.43
C HIS A 133 -9.76 11.45 -1.68
N LEU A 134 -9.49 11.64 -0.38
CA LEU A 134 -10.11 12.70 0.42
C LEU A 134 -9.57 14.09 0.06
N MET A 135 -8.25 14.25 -0.02
CA MET A 135 -7.60 15.54 -0.29
C MET A 135 -7.75 16.02 -1.74
N GLY A 136 -7.90 15.08 -2.67
CA GLY A 136 -7.86 15.34 -4.11
C GLY A 136 -6.44 15.38 -4.66
N ALA A 137 -6.27 14.86 -5.88
CA ALA A 137 -4.95 14.73 -6.51
C ALA A 137 -4.24 16.08 -6.70
N GLN A 138 -4.99 17.12 -7.09
CA GLN A 138 -4.42 18.44 -7.34
C GLN A 138 -3.85 19.07 -6.06
N PHE A 139 -4.52 18.87 -4.91
CA PHE A 139 -4.03 19.40 -3.62
C PHE A 139 -2.68 18.78 -3.28
N MET A 140 -2.59 17.45 -3.33
CA MET A 140 -1.38 16.71 -2.99
C MET A 140 -0.20 17.09 -3.90
N ILE A 141 -0.43 17.14 -5.21
CA ILE A 141 0.61 17.50 -6.20
C ILE A 141 1.13 18.92 -5.96
N THR A 142 0.26 19.88 -5.68
CA THR A 142 0.68 21.27 -5.44
C THR A 142 1.48 21.39 -4.14
N VAL A 143 1.05 20.74 -3.05
CA VAL A 143 1.76 20.76 -1.76
C VAL A 143 3.12 20.09 -1.88
N ASP A 144 3.22 18.93 -2.52
CA ASP A 144 4.50 18.23 -2.69
C ASP A 144 5.47 19.02 -3.60
N LYS A 145 4.95 19.72 -4.62
CA LYS A 145 5.77 20.63 -5.45
C LYS A 145 6.27 21.83 -4.67
N ALA A 146 5.43 22.42 -3.82
CA ALA A 146 5.79 23.55 -2.97
C ALA A 146 6.79 23.16 -1.87
N GLU A 147 6.67 21.95 -1.32
CA GLU A 147 7.58 21.44 -0.29
C GLU A 147 9.00 21.20 -0.83
N ASN A 148 9.11 20.71 -2.07
CA ASN A 148 10.37 20.45 -2.76
C ASN A 148 10.97 21.69 -3.45
N TRP A 149 10.33 22.86 -3.36
CA TRP A 149 10.81 24.08 -3.99
C TRP A 149 12.02 24.66 -3.24
N THR A 150 13.05 25.04 -3.98
CA THR A 150 14.38 25.37 -3.44
C THR A 150 14.44 26.72 -2.72
N LEU A 151 13.71 27.73 -3.18
CA LEU A 151 13.56 29.01 -2.49
C LEU A 151 12.13 29.20 -1.98
N LYS A 152 11.89 28.78 -0.73
CA LYS A 152 10.57 28.96 -0.09
C LYS A 152 10.18 30.44 0.03
N GLU A 153 11.13 31.37 0.09
CA GLU A 153 10.86 32.80 0.23
C GLU A 153 10.20 33.44 -1.02
N THR A 154 10.39 32.87 -2.22
CA THR A 154 9.79 33.37 -3.48
C THR A 154 8.58 32.56 -3.92
N LEU A 155 8.02 31.72 -3.03
CA LEU A 155 6.91 30.84 -3.36
C LEU A 155 5.66 31.63 -3.79
N HIS A 156 5.40 32.78 -3.15
CA HIS A 156 4.27 33.66 -3.45
C HIS A 156 4.34 34.30 -4.85
N GLU A 157 5.53 34.44 -5.43
CA GLU A 157 5.73 35.01 -6.77
C GLU A 157 5.35 34.01 -7.88
N GLN A 158 5.26 32.72 -7.55
CA GLN A 158 5.02 31.68 -8.54
C GLN A 158 3.56 31.68 -9.01
N PRO A 159 3.31 31.57 -10.33
CA PRO A 159 1.97 31.68 -10.90
C PRO A 159 1.02 30.55 -10.50
N TRP A 160 1.55 29.41 -10.02
CA TRP A 160 0.78 28.25 -9.57
C TRP A 160 0.54 28.24 -8.05
N VAL A 161 1.11 29.20 -7.31
CA VAL A 161 0.98 29.34 -5.84
C VAL A 161 0.53 30.75 -5.44
N LYS A 162 -0.25 31.40 -6.31
CA LYS A 162 -0.96 32.62 -5.96
C LYS A 162 -2.01 32.33 -4.89
N ALA A 163 -2.27 33.31 -4.03
CA ALA A 163 -3.22 33.18 -2.94
C ALA A 163 -4.63 32.75 -3.40
N GLU A 164 -5.08 33.22 -4.57
CA GLU A 164 -6.35 32.83 -5.20
C GLU A 164 -6.40 31.32 -5.54
N ILE A 165 -5.34 30.80 -6.17
CA ILE A 165 -5.26 29.38 -6.57
C ILE A 165 -5.20 28.50 -5.33
N LEU A 166 -4.44 28.91 -4.31
CA LEU A 166 -4.39 28.21 -3.02
C LEU A 166 -5.75 28.22 -2.32
N ALA A 167 -6.49 29.32 -2.35
CA ALA A 167 -7.84 29.40 -1.80
C ALA A 167 -8.80 28.42 -2.49
N GLU A 168 -8.80 28.40 -3.83
CA GLU A 168 -9.60 27.44 -4.61
C GLU A 168 -9.21 25.98 -4.30
N LEU A 169 -7.92 25.71 -4.14
CA LEU A 169 -7.40 24.39 -3.81
C LEU A 169 -7.86 23.92 -2.43
N VAL A 170 -7.79 24.80 -1.42
CA VAL A 170 -8.26 24.53 -0.05
C VAL A 170 -9.77 24.31 -0.03
N GLN A 171 -10.53 25.12 -0.74
CA GLN A 171 -11.99 24.98 -0.84
C GLN A 171 -12.36 23.66 -1.54
N SER A 172 -11.68 23.32 -2.63
CA SER A 172 -11.87 22.07 -3.36
C SER A 172 -11.54 20.85 -2.49
N ALA A 173 -10.42 20.87 -1.77
CA ALA A 173 -10.04 19.80 -0.84
C ALA A 173 -11.08 19.66 0.30
N THR A 174 -11.52 20.77 0.89
CA THR A 174 -12.53 20.74 1.96
C THR A 174 -13.88 20.19 1.47
N LYS A 175 -14.28 20.53 0.24
CA LYS A 175 -15.48 19.99 -0.41
C LYS A 175 -15.33 18.50 -0.70
N SER A 176 -14.18 18.08 -1.25
CA SER A 176 -13.85 16.68 -1.54
C SER A 176 -13.90 15.82 -0.27
N ILE A 177 -13.36 16.31 0.85
CA ILE A 177 -13.46 15.63 2.14
C ILE A 177 -14.94 15.44 2.51
N LYS A 178 -15.76 16.49 2.46
CA LYS A 178 -17.18 16.40 2.83
C LYS A 178 -17.98 15.42 1.96
N THR A 179 -17.68 15.34 0.65
CA THR A 179 -18.39 14.44 -0.27
C THR A 179 -17.93 12.99 -0.16
N ASN A 180 -16.62 12.76 -0.02
CA ASN A 180 -16.03 11.43 -0.14
C ASN A 180 -15.88 10.71 1.22
N LEU A 181 -15.87 11.45 2.33
CA LEU A 181 -15.66 10.88 3.66
C LEU A 181 -16.79 9.93 4.08
N THR A 182 -18.04 10.27 3.78
CA THR A 182 -19.19 9.40 4.08
C THR A 182 -19.13 8.09 3.27
N GLY A 183 -18.71 8.16 2.00
CA GLY A 183 -18.47 6.99 1.16
C GLY A 183 -17.37 6.10 1.73
N LEU A 184 -16.21 6.69 2.08
CA LEU A 184 -15.09 5.97 2.69
C LEU A 184 -15.50 5.25 3.98
N GLN A 185 -16.22 5.92 4.88
CA GLN A 185 -16.70 5.33 6.14
C GLN A 185 -17.69 4.19 5.90
N THR A 186 -18.60 4.35 4.93
CA THR A 186 -19.56 3.30 4.56
C THR A 186 -18.84 2.07 4.03
N THR A 187 -17.85 2.25 3.16
CA THR A 187 -16.99 1.17 2.65
C THR A 187 -16.23 0.49 3.79
N MET A 188 -15.55 1.24 4.66
CA MET A 188 -14.83 0.67 5.80
C MET A 188 -15.75 -0.17 6.71
N LYS A 189 -16.96 0.34 7.02
CA LYS A 189 -17.96 -0.36 7.81
C LYS A 189 -18.53 -1.61 7.13
N LEU A 190 -18.64 -1.62 5.80
CA LEU A 190 -19.12 -2.77 5.03
C LEU A 190 -18.15 -3.95 5.07
N TYR A 191 -16.84 -3.68 4.99
CA TYR A 191 -15.81 -4.72 4.93
C TYR A 191 -15.26 -5.11 6.30
N LEU A 192 -15.19 -4.18 7.25
CA LEU A 192 -14.67 -4.41 8.59
C LEU A 192 -15.83 -4.63 9.57
N ALA A 193 -15.94 -5.83 10.13
CA ALA A 193 -17.00 -6.17 11.08
C ALA A 193 -16.82 -5.51 12.46
N ASN A 194 -15.58 -5.14 12.83
CA ASN A 194 -15.24 -4.59 14.15
C ASN A 194 -14.96 -3.08 14.06
N ARG A 195 -15.68 -2.30 14.89
CA ARG A 195 -15.50 -0.86 15.11
C ARG A 195 -14.09 -0.49 15.56
N ASP A 196 -13.43 -1.33 16.36
CA ASP A 196 -12.07 -1.09 16.81
C ASP A 196 -11.08 -1.16 15.64
N THR A 197 -11.23 -2.15 14.76
CA THR A 197 -10.39 -2.28 13.55
C THR A 197 -10.63 -1.12 12.58
N GLU A 198 -11.89 -0.71 12.41
CA GLU A 198 -12.26 0.49 11.66
C GLU A 198 -11.54 1.73 12.22
N PHE A 199 -11.59 1.93 13.54
CA PHE A 199 -10.95 3.05 14.22
C PHE A 199 -9.42 3.02 14.08
N ILE A 200 -8.80 1.85 14.22
CA ILE A 200 -7.35 1.66 14.06
C ILE A 200 -6.91 2.04 12.63
N LEU A 201 -7.68 1.67 11.60
CA LEU A 201 -7.37 2.01 10.21
C LEU A 201 -7.71 3.46 9.86
N TYR A 202 -8.77 4.02 10.44
CA TYR A 202 -9.20 5.39 10.17
C TYR A 202 -8.30 6.45 10.82
N ARG A 203 -7.76 6.16 12.02
CA ARG A 203 -6.90 7.10 12.75
C ARG A 203 -5.69 7.59 11.92
N PRO A 204 -4.91 6.73 11.25
CA PRO A 204 -3.85 7.17 10.33
C PRO A 204 -4.35 8.06 9.20
N ILE A 205 -5.50 7.75 8.59
CA ILE A 205 -6.09 8.57 7.51
C ILE A 205 -6.41 9.98 8.03
N LYS A 206 -7.06 10.06 9.20
CA LYS A 206 -7.35 11.34 9.87
C LYS A 206 -6.08 12.14 10.12
N ASN A 207 -5.05 11.50 10.65
CA ASN A 207 -3.77 12.15 10.95
C ASN A 207 -3.05 12.65 9.70
N ASN A 208 -3.09 11.87 8.61
CA ASN A 208 -2.47 12.27 7.35
C ASN A 208 -3.18 13.48 6.74
N VAL A 209 -4.52 13.51 6.73
CA VAL A 209 -5.31 14.66 6.25
C VAL A 209 -4.97 15.92 7.05
N ILE A 210 -4.96 15.82 8.38
CA ILE A 210 -4.55 16.94 9.25
C ILE A 210 -3.12 17.38 8.91
N GLY A 211 -2.19 16.42 8.78
CA GLY A 211 -0.81 16.67 8.40
C GLY A 211 -0.65 17.37 7.05
N CYS A 212 -1.50 17.08 6.06
CA CYS A 212 -1.50 17.77 4.77
C CYS A 212 -1.84 19.27 4.92
N PHE A 213 -2.86 19.61 5.71
CA PHE A 213 -3.20 21.01 5.99
C PHE A 213 -2.12 21.71 6.83
N THR A 214 -1.54 21.03 7.82
CA THR A 214 -0.42 21.57 8.60
C THR A 214 0.79 21.86 7.72
N ARG A 215 1.11 20.98 6.76
CA ARG A 215 2.18 21.20 5.78
C ARG A 215 1.89 22.43 4.92
N LEU A 216 0.67 22.57 4.40
CA LEU A 216 0.27 23.76 3.65
C LEU A 216 0.37 25.03 4.49
N GLN A 217 -0.07 25.00 5.75
CA GLN A 217 0.04 26.14 6.66
C GLN A 217 1.50 26.54 6.91
N HIS A 218 2.39 25.55 7.10
CA HIS A 218 3.82 25.81 7.22
C HIS A 218 4.39 26.43 5.93
N LEU A 219 3.98 25.94 4.76
CA LEU A 219 4.40 26.51 3.47
C LEU A 219 3.97 27.97 3.33
N ILE A 220 2.74 28.30 3.71
CA ILE A 220 2.22 29.67 3.71
C ILE A 220 3.02 30.55 4.67
N PHE A 221 3.36 30.05 5.86
CA PHE A 221 4.17 30.83 6.82
C PHE A 221 5.60 31.06 6.33
N SER A 222 6.24 30.02 5.76
CA SER A 222 7.59 30.11 5.20
C SER A 222 7.66 30.82 3.84
N GLY A 223 6.51 31.00 3.18
CA GLY A 223 6.36 31.44 1.79
C GLY A 223 6.41 32.95 1.55
N GLY A 224 6.49 33.74 2.63
CA GLY A 224 6.47 35.20 2.58
C GLY A 224 5.09 35.81 2.32
N TYR A 225 4.00 35.05 2.46
CA TYR A 225 2.63 35.55 2.21
C TYR A 225 2.22 36.62 3.23
N THR A 226 1.62 37.70 2.74
CA THR A 226 1.08 38.79 3.56
C THR A 226 -0.13 38.34 4.37
N GLN A 227 -0.48 39.09 5.42
CA GLN A 227 -1.64 38.77 6.27
C GLN A 227 -2.98 38.80 5.49
N GLU A 228 -3.08 39.65 4.46
CA GLU A 228 -4.23 39.73 3.56
C GLU A 228 -4.33 38.47 2.68
N GLU A 229 -3.21 38.03 2.10
CA GLU A 229 -3.15 36.79 1.30
C GLU A 229 -3.42 35.54 2.16
N GLN A 230 -2.91 35.49 3.38
CA GLN A 230 -3.20 34.41 4.32
C GLN A 230 -4.70 34.31 4.63
N SER A 231 -5.35 35.46 4.82
CA SER A 231 -6.78 35.55 5.06
C SER A 231 -7.59 35.13 3.82
N LEU A 232 -7.11 35.47 2.62
CA LEU A 232 -7.71 35.05 1.35
C LEU A 232 -7.63 33.54 1.12
N ILE A 233 -6.48 32.93 1.42
CA ILE A 233 -6.27 31.47 1.27
C ILE A 233 -7.24 30.70 2.18
N GLY A 234 -7.50 31.23 3.39
CA GLY A 234 -8.48 30.64 4.30
C GLY A 234 -8.15 29.20 4.70
N CYS A 235 -6.86 28.87 4.86
CA CYS A 235 -6.43 27.53 5.25
C CYS A 235 -7.01 27.15 6.63
N PRO A 236 -7.75 26.05 6.75
CA PRO A 236 -8.32 25.64 8.03
C PRO A 236 -7.22 25.22 9.00
N THR A 237 -7.41 25.53 10.27
CA THR A 237 -6.52 25.09 11.35
C THR A 237 -6.62 23.57 11.56
N PRO A 238 -5.57 22.90 12.07
CA PRO A 238 -5.60 21.46 12.31
C PRO A 238 -6.76 21.04 13.23
N GLU A 239 -7.17 21.89 14.18
CA GLU A 239 -8.34 21.68 15.03
C GLU A 239 -9.64 21.73 14.23
N GLN A 240 -9.81 22.71 13.35
CA GLN A 240 -10.99 22.81 12.47
C GLN A 240 -11.10 21.61 11.53
N VAL A 241 -9.98 21.15 10.95
CA VAL A 241 -9.94 19.94 10.12
C VAL A 241 -10.29 18.71 10.95
N SER A 242 -9.75 18.58 12.17
CA SER A 242 -10.08 17.47 13.07
C SER A 242 -11.57 17.44 13.42
N ILE A 243 -12.18 18.61 13.66
CA ILE A 243 -13.63 18.73 13.90
C ILE A 243 -14.41 18.34 12.64
N LEU A 244 -14.00 18.81 11.46
CA LEU A 244 -14.65 18.47 10.19
C LEU A 244 -14.63 16.97 9.90
N LEU A 245 -13.51 16.29 10.18
CA LEU A 245 -13.39 14.84 10.03
C LEU A 245 -14.19 14.07 11.09
N SER A 246 -14.39 14.65 12.27
CA SER A 246 -15.10 13.99 13.38
C SER A 246 -16.61 14.22 13.33
N SER A 247 -17.07 15.37 12.84
CA SER A 247 -18.49 15.72 12.75
C SER A 247 -19.23 14.93 11.68
N VAL A 248 -18.55 14.58 10.58
CA VAL A 248 -19.11 13.74 9.52
C VAL A 248 -19.29 12.29 10.00
N SER A 249 -18.40 11.80 10.88
CA SER A 249 -18.51 10.47 11.50
C SER A 249 -19.76 10.29 12.40
N LEU A 250 -20.37 11.38 12.86
CA LEU A 250 -21.55 11.36 13.73
C LEU A 250 -22.89 11.30 12.96
N VAL A 251 -22.87 11.54 11.65
CA VAL A 251 -24.09 11.69 10.83
C VAL A 251 -24.50 10.38 10.13
N ALA A 252 -23.66 9.34 10.15
CA ALA A 252 -24.05 8.05 9.59
C ALA A 252 -25.12 7.38 10.48
N PRO A 253 -26.37 7.18 10.00
CA PRO A 253 -27.38 6.51 10.79
C PRO A 253 -26.91 5.06 11.05
N SER A 254 -27.09 4.62 12.29
CA SER A 254 -27.10 3.20 12.59
C SER A 254 -28.25 2.58 11.79
N PRO A 255 -28.03 1.45 11.09
CA PRO A 255 -29.16 0.64 10.62
C PRO A 255 -29.94 0.10 11.81
#